data_AF-A0A7C1LG74-F1
#
_entry.id   AF-A0A7C1LG74-F1
#
_cell.length_a   1.000
_cell.length_b   1.000
_cell.length_c   1.000
_cell.angle_alpha   90.00
_cell.angle_beta   90.00
_cell.angle_gamma   90.00
#
_symmetry.space_group_name_H-M   'P 1'
#
loop_
_entity.id
_entity.type
_entity.pdbx_description
1 polymer ?
#
loop_
_entity_poly.entity_id
_entity_poly.type
_entity_poly.pdbx_seq_one_letter_code
_entity_poly.pdbx_strand_id
1 'polypeptide(L)'
;MTGTLISLISILIGIIAANGLGFLIKKYSFGVIGNTIAGVFGSILFIKIFGRLGFNPWSIMNNGDFDGFLLLLNLVVSGIGGALGLILAKMMYHKFNKP
;
A
#
# COMPACT_ATOMS: atom_id res chain seq x y z
N MET A 1 11.70 -17.70 -0.16
CA MET A 1 10.25 -17.66 0.17
C MET A 1 9.89 -16.56 1.16
N THR A 2 10.84 -16.05 1.95
CA THR A 2 10.63 -14.97 2.91
C THR A 2 10.26 -13.61 2.27
N GLY A 3 10.77 -13.29 1.07
CA GLY A 3 10.35 -12.09 0.32
C GLY A 3 8.85 -12.07 -0.03
N THR A 4 8.25 -13.24 -0.27
CA THR A 4 6.80 -13.38 -0.49
C THR A 4 6.01 -13.04 0.77
N LEU A 5 6.48 -13.49 1.93
CA LEU A 5 5.86 -13.18 3.22
C LEU A 5 5.92 -11.68 3.52
N ILE A 6 7.07 -11.05 3.30
CA ILE A 6 7.24 -9.59 3.44
C ILE A 6 6.26 -8.85 2.53
N SER A 7 6.10 -9.31 1.29
CA SER A 7 5.14 -8.71 0.34
C SER A 7 3.70 -8.80 0.86
N LEU A 8 3.29 -9.95 1.40
CA LEU A 8 1.94 -10.15 1.95
C LEU A 8 1.69 -9.29 3.19
N ILE A 9 2.65 -9.20 4.12
CA ILE A 9 2.56 -8.33 5.30
C ILE A 9 2.44 -6.86 4.85
N SER A 10 3.21 -6.47 3.85
CA SER A 10 3.18 -5.11 3.34
C SER A 10 1.82 -4.77 2.73
N ILE A 11 1.26 -5.67 1.90
CA ILE A 11 -0.10 -5.52 1.35
C ILE A 11 -1.13 -5.46 2.48
N LEU A 12 -1.00 -6.26 3.54
CA LEU A 12 -1.90 -6.23 4.69
C LEU A 12 -1.88 -4.86 5.39
N ILE A 13 -0.70 -4.28 5.63
CA ILE A 13 -0.58 -2.92 6.17
C ILE A 13 -1.25 -1.90 5.25
N GLY A 14 -1.07 -2.07 3.94
CA GLY A 14 -1.76 -1.31 2.91
C GLY A 14 -3.29 -1.30 3.02
N ILE A 15 -3.86 -2.49 3.19
CA ILE A 15 -5.31 -2.70 3.39
C ILE A 15 -5.78 -2.03 4.68
N ILE A 16 -5.04 -2.19 5.77
CA ILE A 16 -5.36 -1.58 7.08
C ILE A 16 -5.33 -0.05 6.95
N ALA A 17 -4.32 0.51 6.30
CA ALA A 17 -4.20 1.95 6.09
C ALA A 17 -5.34 2.51 5.24
N ALA A 18 -5.70 1.84 4.14
CA ALA A 18 -6.81 2.27 3.28
C ALA A 18 -8.17 2.21 4.00
N ASN A 19 -8.45 1.11 4.73
CA ASN A 19 -9.68 0.99 5.50
C ASN A 19 -9.73 1.98 6.67
N GLY A 20 -8.61 2.18 7.37
CA GLY A 20 -8.49 3.16 8.45
C GLY A 20 -8.73 4.58 7.95
N LEU A 21 -8.14 4.96 6.81
CA LEU A 21 -8.38 6.25 6.17
C LEU A 21 -9.85 6.41 5.75
N GLY A 22 -10.43 5.39 5.12
CA GLY A 22 -11.84 5.40 4.73
C GLY A 22 -12.81 5.46 5.92
N PHE A 23 -12.40 4.96 7.09
CA PHE A 23 -13.15 5.06 8.34
C PHE A 23 -13.06 6.48 8.95
N LEU A 24 -11.85 7.06 9.01
CA LEU A 24 -11.61 8.40 9.54
C LEU A 24 -12.18 9.49 8.64
N ILE A 25 -11.99 9.36 7.32
CA ILE A 25 -12.39 10.36 6.33
C ILE A 25 -13.43 9.74 5.38
N LYS A 26 -14.68 9.70 5.85
CA LYS A 26 -15.82 9.12 5.11
C LYS A 26 -15.97 9.67 3.67
N LYS A 27 -15.51 10.91 3.42
CA LYS A 27 -15.48 11.52 2.08
C LYS A 27 -14.73 10.67 1.05
N TYR A 28 -13.66 9.99 1.44
CA TYR A 28 -12.85 9.16 0.55
C TYR A 28 -13.23 7.69 0.54
N SER A 29 -14.20 7.28 1.37
CA SER A 29 -14.60 5.88 1.49
C SER A 29 -15.35 5.37 0.24
N PHE A 30 -15.07 4.13 -0.12
CA PHE A 30 -15.82 3.30 -1.07
C PHE A 30 -16.45 2.07 -0.37
N GLY A 31 -16.55 2.10 0.96
CA GLY A 31 -16.92 0.93 1.77
C GLY A 31 -15.77 -0.07 1.93
N VAL A 32 -15.97 -1.11 2.75
CA VAL A 32 -14.90 -2.05 3.13
C VAL A 32 -14.27 -2.76 1.93
N ILE A 33 -15.09 -3.23 0.99
CA ILE A 33 -14.62 -3.94 -0.20
C ILE A 33 -13.82 -2.99 -1.11
N GLY A 34 -14.37 -1.80 -1.42
CA GLY A 34 -13.70 -0.82 -2.27
C GLY A 34 -12.40 -0.30 -1.66
N ASN A 35 -12.39 -0.01 -0.36
CA ASN A 35 -11.20 0.41 0.36
C ASN A 35 -10.12 -0.67 0.38
N THR A 36 -10.51 -1.95 0.51
CA THR A 36 -9.59 -3.09 0.47
C THR A 36 -8.95 -3.23 -0.91
N ILE A 37 -9.74 -3.16 -1.98
CA ILE A 37 -9.22 -3.20 -3.36
C ILE A 37 -8.25 -2.04 -3.60
N ALA A 38 -8.64 -0.81 -3.23
CA ALA A 38 -7.78 0.36 -3.34
C ALA A 38 -6.50 0.23 -2.51
N GLY A 39 -6.60 -0.35 -1.31
CA GLY A 39 -5.46 -0.64 -0.43
C GLY A 39 -4.49 -1.63 -1.05
N VAL A 40 -4.96 -2.77 -1.58
CA VAL A 40 -4.12 -3.77 -2.25
C VAL A 40 -3.38 -3.15 -3.43
N PHE A 41 -4.12 -2.54 -4.37
CA PHE A 41 -3.51 -2.01 -5.60
C PHE A 41 -2.64 -0.78 -5.34
N GLY A 42 -3.06 0.13 -4.46
CA GLY A 42 -2.30 1.31 -4.08
C GLY A 42 -0.96 0.94 -3.45
N SER A 43 -0.97 -0.04 -2.56
CA SER A 43 0.23 -0.53 -1.89
C SER A 43 1.21 -1.21 -2.85
N ILE A 44 0.71 -2.11 -3.70
CA ILE A 44 1.54 -2.79 -4.70
C ILE A 44 2.16 -1.78 -5.66
N LEU A 45 1.39 -0.79 -6.12
CA LEU A 45 1.86 0.24 -7.04
C LEU A 45 3.00 1.05 -6.41
N PHE A 46 2.83 1.50 -5.18
CA PHE A 46 3.87 2.26 -4.48
C PHE A 46 5.10 1.41 -4.17
N ILE A 47 4.94 0.19 -3.64
CA ILE A 47 6.06 -0.72 -3.41
C ILE A 47 6.84 -0.97 -4.71
N LYS A 48 6.16 -1.06 -5.86
CA LYS A 48 6.83 -1.31 -7.15
C LYS A 48 7.56 -0.08 -7.69
N ILE A 49 7.00 1.12 -7.50
CA ILE A 49 7.66 2.39 -7.87
C ILE A 49 8.89 2.63 -7.01
N PHE A 50 8.71 2.59 -5.69
CA PHE A 50 9.78 2.86 -4.71
C PHE A 50 10.73 1.67 -4.51
N GLY A 51 10.32 0.46 -4.88
CA GLY A 51 11.16 -0.75 -4.79
C GLY A 51 12.39 -0.70 -5.70
N ARG A 52 12.41 0.17 -6.71
CA ARG A 52 13.60 0.47 -7.53
C ARG A 52 14.66 1.27 -6.78
N LEU A 53 14.31 1.91 -5.66
CA LEU A 53 15.25 2.61 -4.77
C LEU A 53 15.91 1.68 -3.75
N GLY A 54 15.67 0.37 -3.83
CA GLY A 54 16.27 -0.63 -2.94
C GLY A 54 15.35 -1.13 -1.82
N PHE A 55 14.13 -0.61 -1.70
CA PHE A 55 13.15 -1.02 -0.67
C PHE A 55 12.32 -2.26 -1.06
N ASN A 56 12.76 -3.06 -2.02
CA ASN A 56 11.98 -4.21 -2.45
C ASN A 56 12.12 -5.39 -1.46
N PRO A 57 11.12 -6.30 -1.38
CA PRO A 57 11.15 -7.45 -0.48
C PRO A 57 12.36 -8.39 -0.63
N TRP A 58 13.00 -8.40 -1.79
CA TRP A 58 14.18 -9.22 -2.07
C TRP A 58 15.47 -8.54 -1.61
N SER A 59 15.52 -7.21 -1.65
CA SER A 59 16.62 -6.39 -1.13
C SER A 59 16.64 -6.35 0.40
N ILE A 60 15.47 -6.48 1.05
CA ILE A 60 15.37 -6.65 2.52
C ILE A 60 16.01 -7.97 2.98
N MET A 61 16.01 -8.97 2.10
CA MET A 61 16.45 -10.33 2.37
C MET A 61 17.72 -10.62 1.58
N ASN A 62 18.85 -10.02 1.96
CA ASN A 62 20.09 -10.20 1.23
C ASN A 62 20.99 -11.22 1.95
N ASN A 63 21.23 -12.38 1.31
CA ASN A 63 22.15 -13.42 1.78
C ASN A 63 22.00 -13.87 3.26
N GLY A 64 20.78 -13.88 3.79
CA GLY A 64 20.49 -14.36 5.15
C GLY A 64 20.59 -13.32 6.24
N ASP A 65 21.00 -12.08 5.90
CA ASP A 65 20.94 -10.94 6.81
C ASP A 65 19.62 -10.19 6.63
N PHE A 66 18.99 -9.81 7.74
CA PHE A 66 17.70 -9.14 7.76
C PHE A 66 17.88 -7.67 8.09
N ASP A 67 17.58 -6.81 7.11
CA ASP A 67 17.60 -5.37 7.33
C ASP A 67 16.22 -4.87 7.79
N GLY A 68 16.09 -4.71 9.11
CA GLY A 68 14.87 -4.20 9.74
C GLY A 68 14.52 -2.77 9.35
N PHE A 69 15.50 -1.95 8.96
CA PHE A 69 15.27 -0.59 8.53
C PHE A 69 14.62 -0.56 7.13
N LEU A 70 15.11 -1.38 6.20
CA LEU A 70 14.49 -1.55 4.89
C LEU A 70 13.07 -2.14 4.99
N LEU A 71 12.82 -3.05 5.95
CA LEU A 71 11.47 -3.53 6.22
C LEU A 71 10.56 -2.41 6.70
N LEU A 72 10.98 -1.62 7.69
CA LEU A 72 10.18 -0.51 8.21
C LEU A 72 9.81 0.47 7.10
N LEU A 73 10.76 0.83 6.23
CA LEU A 73 10.51 1.69 5.09
C LEU A 73 9.52 1.08 4.11
N ASN A 74 9.64 -0.21 3.79
CA ASN A 74 8.68 -0.89 2.92
C ASN A 74 7.26 -0.84 3.50
N LEU A 75 7.10 -1.09 4.80
CA LEU A 75 5.81 -1.04 5.49
C LEU A 75 5.21 0.37 5.49
N VAL A 76 6.02 1.39 5.76
CA VAL A 76 5.58 2.81 5.72
C VAL A 76 5.15 3.21 4.32
N VAL A 77 5.96 2.89 3.30
CA VAL A 77 5.65 3.16 1.89
C VAL A 77 4.38 2.43 1.47
N SER A 78 4.20 1.18 1.92
CA SER A 78 2.99 0.41 1.65
C SER A 78 1.74 1.05 2.29
N GLY A 79 1.82 1.42 3.57
CA GLY A 79 0.71 2.09 4.26
C GLY A 79 0.33 3.42 3.60
N ILE A 80 1.32 4.25 3.27
CA ILE A 80 1.12 5.50 2.53
C ILE A 80 0.52 5.21 1.14
N GLY A 81 1.02 4.19 0.44
CA GLY A 81 0.53 3.77 -0.87
C GLY A 81 -0.92 3.30 -0.86
N GLY A 82 -1.32 2.52 0.16
CA GLY A 82 -2.70 2.10 0.35
C GLY A 82 -3.64 3.28 0.65
N ALA A 83 -3.22 4.19 1.53
CA ALA A 83 -3.99 5.39 1.87
C ALA A 83 -4.13 6.35 0.68
N LEU A 84 -3.02 6.65 -0.02
CA LEU A 84 -3.03 7.49 -1.21
C LEU A 84 -3.78 6.82 -2.37
N GLY A 85 -3.68 5.51 -2.51
CA GLY A 85 -4.43 4.73 -3.49
C GLY A 85 -5.93 4.94 -3.36
N LEU A 86 -6.46 4.97 -2.13
CA LEU A 86 -7.86 5.29 -1.87
C LEU A 86 -8.22 6.72 -2.27
N ILE A 87 -7.40 7.71 -1.89
CA ILE A 87 -7.63 9.13 -2.23
C ILE A 87 -7.64 9.32 -3.76
N LEU A 88 -6.63 8.78 -4.45
CA LEU A 88 -6.50 8.85 -5.90
C LEU A 88 -7.69 8.19 -6.60
N ALA A 89 -8.11 7.00 -6.15
CA ALA A 89 -9.28 6.32 -6.68
C ALA A 89 -10.54 7.19 -6.55
N LYS A 90 -10.73 7.87 -5.41
CA LYS A 90 -11.88 8.76 -5.21
C LYS A 90 -11.80 10.01 -6.07
N MET A 91 -10.61 10.60 -6.21
CA MET A 91 -10.40 11.75 -7.08
C MET A 91 -10.71 11.41 -8.54
N MET A 92 -10.25 10.26 -9.03
CA MET A 92 -10.57 9.76 -10.36
C MET A 92 -12.06 9.52 -10.52
N TYR A 93 -12.70 8.85 -9.57
CA TYR A 93 -14.15 8.61 -9.59
C TYR A 93 -14.94 9.92 -9.73
N HIS A 94 -14.60 10.95 -8.96
CA HIS A 94 -15.26 12.26 -9.09
C HIS A 94 -14.94 12.99 -10.39
N LYS A 95 -13.77 12.77 -10.98
CA LYS A 95 -13.39 13.41 -12.26
C LYS A 95 -14.11 12.77 -13.44
N PHE A 96 -14.24 11.44 -13.44
CA PHE A 96 -14.90 10.69 -14.53
C PHE A 96 -16.41 10.63 -14.41
N ASN A 97 -16.96 10.72 -13.19
CA ASN A 97 -18.39 10.66 -12.94
C ASN A 97 -19.04 12.04 -12.77
N LYS A 98 -18.32 13.12 -13.10
CA LYS A 98 -18.92 14.44 -13.33
C LYS A 98 -19.37 14.49 -14.80
N PRO A 99 -20.66 14.74 -15.08
CA PRO A 99 -21.13 14.97 -16.45
C PRO A 99 -20.51 16.23 -17.05
#